data_AF-A0A9W8GL51-F1
#
_entry.id   AF-A0A9W8GL51-F1
#
_cell.length_a   1.000
_cell.length_b   1.000
_cell.length_c   1.000
_cell.angle_alpha   90.00
_cell.angle_beta   90.00
_cell.angle_gamma   90.00
#
_symmetry.space_group_name_H-M   'P 1'
#
loop_
_entity.id
_entity.type
_entity.pdbx_description
1 polymer ?
#
loop_
_entity_poly.entity_id
_entity_poly.type
_entity_poly.pdbx_seq_one_letter_code
_entity_poly.pdbx_strand_id
1 'polypeptide(L)'
;MTLTHSEFKQTLRCTKVPHSAATGFTDKLYLPPSTLTALLDSSKRTGLSNGATTTNGRYQSHRAPYYSPFSSEETDYSTPSQTDLLPSPLIFRLIPAAQTGLHDRQRNSRAVHCSVREFSYEEGHAGIPEWLMNEMELAEGDSVSLELVRLQKGTHAQLKALNPMARGVGDLRSLLEAYMRTKLTALTVGETLLVPINGVVEPLSFSVAALEPSDAIDIVDTDLSVDIVYADSGPILDHSAVNHNSASGSELVSGVSIDITVSKEQARSFLLHVPAEANSVDVILDCVT
;
A
#
# COMPACT_ATOMS: atom_id res chain seq x y z
N MET A 1 -1.36 5.88 -21.57
CA MET A 1 -1.87 4.56 -22.00
C MET A 1 -3.22 4.35 -21.34
N THR A 2 -4.22 3.90 -22.09
CA THR A 2 -5.62 3.81 -21.64
C THR A 2 -5.83 2.62 -20.71
N LEU A 3 -6.23 2.88 -19.46
CA LEU A 3 -6.79 1.86 -18.56
C LEU A 3 -7.95 1.17 -19.30
N THR A 4 -7.83 -0.12 -19.58
CA THR A 4 -8.95 -0.89 -20.10
C THR A 4 -9.93 -1.11 -18.96
N HIS A 5 -10.91 -0.21 -18.83
CA HIS A 5 -12.00 -0.36 -17.88
C HIS A 5 -12.82 -1.60 -18.28
N SER A 6 -13.03 -2.51 -17.34
CA SER A 6 -14.07 -3.52 -17.52
C SER A 6 -15.44 -2.86 -17.36
N GLU A 7 -16.49 -3.46 -17.93
CA GLU A 7 -17.88 -3.00 -17.72
C GLU A 7 -18.38 -3.23 -16.28
N PHE A 8 -17.61 -3.93 -15.45
CA PHE A 8 -18.03 -4.21 -14.08
C PHE A 8 -17.89 -2.97 -13.20
N LYS A 9 -19.04 -2.50 -12.72
CA LYS A 9 -19.16 -1.45 -11.72
C LYS A 9 -20.22 -1.83 -10.69
N GLN A 10 -19.88 -1.73 -9.41
CA GLN A 10 -20.81 -2.02 -8.32
C GLN A 10 -20.61 -1.01 -7.19
N THR A 11 -21.69 -0.48 -6.63
CA THR A 11 -21.64 0.39 -5.46
C THR A 11 -22.00 -0.41 -4.22
N LEU A 12 -21.18 -0.33 -3.18
CA LEU A 12 -21.37 -0.99 -1.88
C LEU A 12 -21.22 0.02 -0.75
N ARG A 13 -21.72 -0.31 0.44
CA ARG A 13 -21.48 0.47 1.67
C ARG A 13 -20.17 0.04 2.33
N CYS A 14 -19.35 0.98 2.74
CA CYS A 14 -18.09 0.74 3.42
C CYS A 14 -18.34 0.26 4.85
N THR A 15 -17.69 -0.81 5.25
CA THR A 15 -17.62 -1.25 6.64
C THR A 15 -16.17 -1.41 7.04
N LYS A 16 -15.88 -1.02 8.28
CA LYS A 16 -14.51 -1.09 8.80
C LYS A 16 -14.16 -2.52 9.14
N VAL A 17 -13.07 -3.03 8.54
CA VAL A 17 -12.46 -4.29 8.97
C VAL A 17 -11.34 -3.97 9.95
N PRO A 18 -11.43 -4.40 11.23
CA PRO A 18 -10.42 -4.10 12.22
C PRO A 18 -9.08 -4.78 11.87
N HIS A 19 -7.99 -4.09 12.23
CA HIS A 19 -6.64 -4.61 12.14
C HIS A 19 -6.49 -5.80 13.10
N SER A 20 -6.61 -7.04 12.62
CA SER A 20 -6.03 -8.17 13.35
C SER A 20 -4.51 -8.05 13.28
N ALA A 21 -3.79 -8.38 14.36
CA ALA A 21 -2.32 -8.32 14.39
C ALA A 21 -1.63 -9.16 13.29
N ALA A 22 -2.33 -10.13 12.67
CA ALA A 22 -1.86 -10.93 11.54
C ALA A 22 -2.06 -10.23 10.17
N THR A 23 -2.89 -9.19 10.13
CA THR A 23 -3.27 -8.38 8.96
C THR A 23 -2.74 -6.97 9.14
N GLY A 24 -1.43 -6.80 9.01
CA GLY A 24 -0.84 -5.47 8.85
C GLY A 24 -1.50 -4.70 7.70
N PHE A 25 -1.30 -3.38 7.66
CA PHE A 25 -1.76 -2.45 6.62
C PHE A 25 -1.68 -3.09 5.22
N THR A 26 -2.80 -3.55 4.67
CA THR A 26 -2.87 -4.34 3.43
C THR A 26 -3.96 -3.80 2.53
N ASP A 27 -3.82 -3.94 1.21
CA ASP A 27 -4.75 -3.45 0.19
C ASP A 27 -5.85 -4.49 -0.15
N LYS A 28 -6.23 -5.32 0.82
CA LYS A 28 -7.05 -6.51 0.57
C LYS A 28 -8.48 -6.29 1.07
N LEU A 29 -9.42 -6.22 0.14
CA LEU A 29 -10.85 -6.02 0.39
C LEU A 29 -11.56 -7.33 0.71
N TYR A 30 -12.66 -7.22 1.45
CA TYR A 30 -13.62 -8.29 1.66
C TYR A 30 -14.91 -7.93 0.95
N LEU A 31 -15.30 -8.72 -0.04
CA LEU A 31 -16.45 -8.43 -0.90
C LEU A 31 -17.55 -9.48 -0.72
N PRO A 32 -18.82 -9.14 -0.99
CA PRO A 32 -19.90 -10.11 -0.84
C PRO A 32 -19.90 -11.15 -1.97
N PRO A 33 -20.41 -12.36 -1.73
CA PRO A 33 -20.55 -13.39 -2.76
C PRO A 33 -21.27 -12.92 -4.03
N SER A 34 -22.28 -12.05 -3.90
CA SER A 34 -22.98 -11.45 -5.05
C SER A 34 -22.05 -10.68 -5.99
N THR A 35 -20.97 -10.08 -5.48
CA THR A 35 -19.95 -9.38 -6.27
C THR A 35 -19.24 -10.37 -7.20
N LEU A 36 -18.87 -11.55 -6.69
CA LEU A 36 -18.24 -12.60 -7.49
C LEU A 36 -19.18 -13.08 -8.59
N THR A 37 -20.45 -13.32 -8.28
CA THR A 37 -21.46 -13.71 -9.28
C THR A 37 -21.58 -12.65 -10.38
N ALA A 38 -21.69 -11.38 -10.01
CA ALA A 38 -21.80 -10.27 -10.95
C ALA A 38 -20.53 -10.08 -11.80
N LEU A 39 -19.34 -10.31 -11.24
CA LEU A 39 -18.06 -10.32 -11.97
C LEU A 39 -18.04 -11.43 -13.03
N LEU A 40 -18.42 -12.64 -12.64
CA LEU A 40 -18.42 -13.81 -13.52
C LEU A 40 -19.40 -13.65 -14.68
N ASP A 41 -20.58 -13.10 -14.41
CA ASP A 41 -21.57 -12.80 -15.44
C ASP A 41 -21.12 -11.65 -16.35
N SER A 42 -20.31 -10.72 -15.85
CA SER A 42 -19.70 -9.66 -16.66
C SER A 42 -18.55 -10.18 -17.52
N SER A 43 -17.71 -11.10 -17.00
CA SER A 43 -16.65 -11.76 -17.77
C SER A 43 -17.20 -12.61 -18.93
N LYS A 44 -18.30 -13.35 -18.70
CA LYS A 44 -18.97 -14.12 -19.77
C LYS A 44 -19.45 -13.24 -20.92
N ARG A 45 -19.93 -12.02 -20.62
CA ARG A 45 -20.43 -11.06 -21.61
C ARG A 45 -19.32 -10.38 -22.40
N THR A 46 -18.16 -10.18 -21.77
CA THR A 46 -17.06 -9.40 -22.33
C THR A 46 -15.98 -10.24 -23.04
N GLY A 47 -16.07 -11.57 -23.00
CA GLY A 47 -15.17 -12.46 -23.75
C GLY A 47 -13.69 -12.30 -23.37
N LEU A 48 -13.40 -11.86 -22.15
CA LEU A 48 -12.05 -11.63 -21.65
C LEU A 48 -11.35 -12.96 -21.32
N SER A 49 -11.08 -13.77 -22.34
CA SER A 49 -10.20 -14.95 -22.23
C SER A 49 -8.76 -14.49 -21.97
N ASN A 50 -8.09 -15.12 -21.01
CA ASN A 50 -6.64 -14.99 -20.84
C ASN A 50 -5.95 -15.35 -22.17
N GLY A 51 -5.27 -14.37 -22.77
CA GLY A 51 -4.39 -14.59 -23.92
C GLY A 51 -3.14 -15.35 -23.49
N ALA A 52 -3.29 -16.64 -23.21
CA ALA A 52 -2.16 -17.56 -23.19
C ALA A 52 -1.80 -17.87 -24.65
N THR A 53 -0.57 -17.54 -25.03
CA THR A 53 0.05 -17.91 -26.29
C THR A 53 0.03 -19.43 -26.46
N THR A 54 -1.00 -19.98 -27.10
CA THR A 54 -0.93 -21.35 -27.63
C THR A 54 -0.26 -21.27 -28.99
N THR A 55 1.05 -21.49 -29.00
CA THR A 55 1.81 -21.81 -30.20
C THR A 55 1.17 -23.03 -30.87
N ASN A 56 0.79 -22.86 -32.15
CA ASN A 56 0.26 -23.91 -33.01
C ASN A 56 1.22 -25.11 -33.10
N GLY A 57 0.95 -26.16 -32.32
CA GLY A 57 1.53 -27.49 -32.50
C GLY A 57 0.69 -28.29 -33.50
N ARG A 58 1.16 -28.33 -34.75
CA ARG A 58 0.61 -29.16 -35.84
C ARG A 58 0.48 -30.62 -35.44
N TYR A 59 -0.70 -31.18 -35.71
CA TYR A 59 -0.93 -32.60 -35.91
C TYR A 59 0.08 -33.21 -36.89
N GLN A 60 0.72 -34.32 -36.50
CA GLN A 60 0.90 -35.46 -37.41
C GLN A 60 0.55 -36.76 -36.68
N SER A 61 -0.60 -37.29 -37.12
CA SER A 61 -1.11 -38.63 -36.91
C SER A 61 -0.18 -39.67 -37.51
N HIS A 62 0.19 -40.72 -36.78
CA HIS A 62 0.37 -42.07 -37.34
C HIS A 62 0.25 -43.17 -36.27
N ARG A 63 -0.63 -44.14 -36.60
CA ARG A 63 -0.77 -45.54 -36.11
C ARG A 63 -1.43 -45.82 -34.75
N ALA A 64 -2.66 -46.33 -34.85
CA ALA A 64 -3.35 -47.20 -33.88
C ALA A 64 -2.92 -48.69 -34.06
N PRO A 65 -3.49 -49.70 -33.37
CA PRO A 65 -4.11 -49.77 -32.03
C PRO A 65 -3.57 -50.97 -31.19
N TYR A 66 -3.73 -50.96 -29.86
CA TYR A 66 -3.99 -52.19 -29.12
C TYR A 66 -5.07 -51.95 -28.06
N TYR A 67 -6.10 -52.79 -28.15
CA TYR A 67 -7.28 -52.84 -27.31
C TYR A 67 -6.94 -53.46 -25.95
N SER A 68 -7.24 -52.75 -24.86
CA SER A 68 -7.18 -53.22 -23.47
C SER A 68 -8.56 -52.95 -22.85
N PRO A 69 -9.31 -53.98 -22.40
CA PRO A 69 -10.70 -53.83 -21.96
C PRO A 69 -10.86 -53.64 -20.44
N PHE A 70 -9.84 -53.18 -19.71
CA PHE A 70 -9.96 -52.88 -18.28
C PHE A 70 -8.97 -51.78 -17.88
N SER A 71 -9.44 -50.54 -17.78
CA SER A 71 -8.88 -49.53 -16.87
C SER A 71 -9.95 -48.48 -16.66
N SER A 72 -10.16 -48.16 -15.39
CA SER A 72 -11.00 -47.13 -14.81
C SER A 72 -11.32 -45.96 -15.73
N GLU A 73 -12.60 -45.57 -15.78
CA GLU A 73 -13.02 -44.24 -16.21
C GLU A 73 -12.27 -43.20 -15.37
N GLU A 74 -11.09 -42.78 -15.81
CA GLU A 74 -10.51 -41.50 -15.41
C GLU A 74 -11.41 -40.43 -15.99
N THR A 75 -12.45 -40.12 -15.23
CA THR A 75 -13.23 -38.92 -15.44
C THR A 75 -12.33 -37.77 -15.01
N ASP A 76 -11.62 -37.19 -15.97
CA ASP A 76 -10.90 -35.92 -15.82
C ASP A 76 -11.94 -34.79 -15.71
N TYR A 77 -12.66 -34.77 -14.58
CA TYR A 77 -13.48 -33.63 -14.16
C TYR A 77 -12.58 -32.61 -13.48
N SER A 78 -11.63 -32.06 -14.22
CA SER A 78 -11.21 -30.69 -13.94
C SER A 78 -12.28 -29.77 -14.52
N THR A 79 -13.45 -29.71 -13.86
CA THR A 79 -14.43 -28.66 -14.12
C THR A 79 -13.66 -27.35 -13.98
N PRO A 80 -13.55 -26.49 -15.01
CA PRO A 80 -12.81 -25.24 -14.88
C PRO A 80 -13.40 -24.51 -13.67
N SER A 81 -12.52 -24.21 -12.71
CA SER A 81 -12.94 -23.49 -11.53
C SER A 81 -13.57 -22.19 -12.02
N GLN A 82 -14.74 -21.82 -11.50
CA GLN A 82 -15.50 -20.68 -12.01
C GLN A 82 -14.64 -19.39 -12.10
N THR A 83 -13.58 -19.33 -11.28
CA THR A 83 -12.54 -18.30 -11.21
C THR A 83 -11.57 -18.22 -12.39
N ASP A 84 -11.43 -19.25 -13.23
CA ASP A 84 -10.51 -19.24 -14.40
C ASP A 84 -10.92 -18.22 -15.48
N LEU A 85 -12.16 -17.71 -15.39
CA LEU A 85 -12.72 -16.69 -16.28
C LEU A 85 -12.41 -15.26 -15.85
N LEU A 86 -11.78 -15.06 -14.70
CA LEU A 86 -11.47 -13.75 -14.15
C LEU A 86 -9.98 -13.43 -14.35
N PRO A 87 -9.63 -12.14 -14.56
CA PRO A 87 -8.23 -11.75 -14.62
C PRO A 87 -7.55 -11.98 -13.27
N SER A 88 -6.28 -12.36 -13.31
CA SER A 88 -5.43 -12.46 -12.13
C SER A 88 -4.28 -11.45 -12.23
N PRO A 89 -4.00 -10.66 -11.18
CA PRO A 89 -4.81 -10.49 -9.96
C PRO A 89 -6.11 -9.72 -10.23
N LEU A 90 -7.10 -9.88 -9.35
CA LEU A 90 -8.33 -9.09 -9.34
C LEU A 90 -8.09 -7.74 -8.65
N ILE A 91 -8.01 -6.67 -9.44
CA ILE A 91 -7.78 -5.30 -8.97
C ILE A 91 -9.01 -4.44 -9.22
N PHE A 92 -9.44 -3.73 -8.17
CA PHE A 92 -10.54 -2.77 -8.22
C PHE A 92 -10.02 -1.36 -8.04
N ARG A 93 -10.54 -0.44 -8.85
CA ARG A 93 -10.47 0.99 -8.60
C ARG A 93 -11.62 1.38 -7.67
N LEU A 94 -11.28 1.91 -6.52
CA LEU A 94 -12.23 2.38 -5.51
C LEU A 94 -12.42 3.88 -5.68
N ILE A 95 -13.68 4.29 -5.80
CA ILE A 95 -14.05 5.69 -5.96
C ILE A 95 -15.11 5.99 -4.90
N PRO A 96 -14.89 6.96 -4.00
CA PRO A 96 -15.94 7.43 -3.12
C PRO A 96 -17.16 7.85 -3.95
N ALA A 97 -18.31 7.21 -3.75
CA ALA A 97 -19.54 7.64 -4.38
C ALA A 97 -20.06 8.83 -3.56
N ALA A 98 -20.19 10.00 -4.21
CA ALA A 98 -20.47 11.31 -3.61
C ALA A 98 -21.15 11.27 -2.22
N GLN A 99 -20.52 11.92 -1.25
CA GLN A 99 -20.89 11.88 0.17
C GLN A 99 -22.34 12.32 0.37
N THR A 100 -23.19 11.44 0.90
CA THR A 100 -24.58 11.74 1.33
C THR A 100 -24.61 12.51 2.67
N GLY A 101 -23.74 13.51 2.84
CA GLY A 101 -23.61 14.29 4.06
C GLY A 101 -23.37 15.78 3.78
N LEU A 102 -23.96 16.63 4.62
CA LEU A 102 -24.00 18.10 4.52
C LEU A 102 -22.65 18.84 4.62
N HIS A 103 -21.52 18.15 4.49
CA HIS A 103 -20.21 18.78 4.52
C HIS A 103 -19.67 18.90 3.10
N ASP A 104 -19.76 20.12 2.56
CA ASP A 104 -19.07 20.56 1.35
C ASP A 104 -17.55 20.50 1.57
N ARG A 105 -17.00 19.28 1.54
CA ARG A 105 -15.57 19.03 1.47
C ARG A 105 -15.25 18.86 -0.01
N GLN A 106 -14.91 19.99 -0.63
CA GLN A 106 -14.11 20.07 -1.86
C GLN A 106 -12.74 19.41 -1.59
N ARG A 107 -12.71 18.10 -1.41
CA ARG A 107 -11.49 17.31 -1.44
C ARG A 107 -11.46 16.57 -2.75
N ASN A 108 -10.28 16.59 -3.36
CA ASN A 108 -9.98 15.77 -4.50
C ASN A 108 -10.12 14.31 -4.06
N SER A 109 -11.31 13.73 -4.21
CA SER A 109 -11.62 12.35 -3.86
C SER A 109 -10.75 11.45 -4.73
N ARG A 110 -9.62 11.02 -4.16
CA ARG A 110 -8.63 10.24 -4.89
C ARG A 110 -9.15 8.81 -5.02
N ALA A 111 -9.10 8.28 -6.24
CA ALA A 111 -9.31 6.87 -6.44
C ALA A 111 -8.05 6.11 -5.99
N VAL A 112 -8.24 4.98 -5.31
CA VAL A 112 -7.16 4.05 -4.93
C VAL A 112 -7.41 2.70 -5.58
N HIS A 113 -6.36 1.92 -5.75
CA HIS A 113 -6.43 0.59 -6.35
C HIS A 113 -6.08 -0.46 -5.33
N CYS A 114 -6.91 -1.48 -5.23
CA CYS A 114 -6.75 -2.52 -4.24
C CYS A 114 -7.33 -3.84 -4.76
N SER A 115 -6.93 -4.92 -4.12
CA SER A 115 -7.29 -6.27 -4.55
C SER A 115 -8.29 -6.90 -3.59
N VAL A 116 -8.93 -7.98 -4.01
CA VAL A 116 -9.84 -8.74 -3.15
C VAL A 116 -9.08 -9.84 -2.41
N ARG A 117 -9.37 -10.01 -1.12
CA ARG A 117 -8.92 -11.15 -0.33
C ARG A 117 -9.83 -12.35 -0.54
N GLU A 118 -11.12 -12.13 -0.33
CA GLU A 118 -12.15 -13.16 -0.33
C GLU A 118 -13.52 -12.57 -0.64
N PHE A 119 -14.40 -13.44 -1.15
CA PHE A 119 -15.79 -13.12 -1.50
C PHE A 119 -16.76 -13.72 -0.48
N SER A 120 -16.49 -13.48 0.80
CA SER A 120 -17.25 -14.04 1.93
C SER A 120 -17.71 -12.95 2.90
N TYR A 121 -18.02 -11.75 2.38
CA TYR A 121 -18.47 -10.61 3.17
C TYR A 121 -19.99 -10.41 3.15
N GLU A 122 -20.49 -9.53 4.02
CA GLU A 122 -21.91 -9.20 4.12
C GLU A 122 -22.46 -8.56 2.83
N GLU A 123 -23.64 -9.01 2.41
CA GLU A 123 -24.32 -8.49 1.21
C GLU A 123 -24.59 -6.98 1.31
N GLY A 124 -24.34 -6.27 0.20
CA GLY A 124 -24.47 -4.81 0.14
C GLY A 124 -23.35 -4.02 0.83
N HIS A 125 -22.38 -4.69 1.48
CA HIS A 125 -21.28 -4.05 2.17
C HIS A 125 -19.92 -4.48 1.60
N ALA A 126 -18.93 -3.60 1.67
CA ALA A 126 -17.54 -3.87 1.36
C ALA A 126 -16.71 -3.70 2.62
N GLY A 127 -16.05 -4.77 3.06
CA GLY A 127 -15.10 -4.70 4.15
C GLY A 127 -13.80 -4.06 3.68
N ILE A 128 -13.55 -2.85 4.16
CA ILE A 128 -12.37 -2.05 3.81
C ILE A 128 -11.43 -1.98 5.04
N PRO A 129 -10.12 -2.24 4.86
CA PRO A 129 -9.14 -1.99 5.90
C PRO A 129 -9.20 -0.55 6.40
N GLU A 130 -9.16 -0.35 7.72
CA GLU A 130 -9.32 0.99 8.32
C GLU A 130 -8.32 2.03 7.79
N TRP A 131 -7.07 1.63 7.54
CA TRP A 131 -6.08 2.56 6.96
C TRP A 131 -6.48 3.05 5.56
N LEU A 132 -7.08 2.18 4.75
CA LEU A 132 -7.53 2.51 3.40
C LEU A 132 -8.79 3.39 3.45
N MET A 133 -9.67 3.16 4.42
CA MET A 133 -10.78 4.08 4.70
C MET A 133 -10.26 5.47 5.09
N ASN A 134 -9.23 5.55 5.95
CA ASN A 134 -8.63 6.83 6.33
C ASN A 134 -7.97 7.53 5.14
N GLU A 135 -7.22 6.80 4.31
CA GLU A 135 -6.57 7.33 3.09
C GLU A 135 -7.59 7.89 2.09
N MET A 136 -8.73 7.22 1.94
CA MET A 136 -9.83 7.65 1.07
C MET A 136 -10.80 8.63 1.74
N GLU A 137 -10.61 8.91 3.02
CA GLU A 137 -11.53 9.67 3.87
C GLU A 137 -12.98 9.16 3.89
N LEU A 138 -13.14 7.84 3.97
CA LEU A 138 -14.41 7.16 4.08
C LEU A 138 -14.79 6.94 5.54
N ALA A 139 -16.04 7.23 5.88
CA ALA A 139 -16.67 6.80 7.12
C ALA A 139 -17.42 5.47 6.93
N GLU A 140 -17.70 4.79 8.04
CA GLU A 140 -18.54 3.60 8.03
C GLU A 140 -19.96 3.94 7.54
N GLY A 141 -20.48 3.14 6.62
CA GLY A 141 -21.77 3.35 5.97
C GLY A 141 -21.74 4.22 4.70
N ASP A 142 -20.61 4.88 4.42
CA ASP A 142 -20.42 5.64 3.17
C ASP A 142 -20.50 4.72 1.95
N SER A 143 -20.86 5.28 0.80
CA SER A 143 -20.94 4.52 -0.44
C SER A 143 -19.61 4.57 -1.20
N VAL A 144 -19.13 3.42 -1.65
CA VAL A 144 -17.95 3.30 -2.52
C VAL A 144 -18.34 2.59 -3.80
N SER A 145 -17.88 3.12 -4.92
CA SER A 145 -17.96 2.48 -6.23
C SER A 145 -16.71 1.64 -6.47
N LEU A 146 -16.91 0.36 -6.76
CA LEU A 146 -15.91 -0.59 -7.18
C LEU A 146 -15.96 -0.73 -8.70
N GLU A 147 -14.83 -0.54 -9.35
CA GLU A 147 -14.68 -0.77 -10.79
C GLU A 147 -13.54 -1.76 -11.03
N LEU A 148 -13.81 -2.90 -11.69
CA LEU A 148 -12.73 -3.85 -11.99
C LEU A 148 -11.86 -3.26 -13.12
N VAL A 149 -10.56 -3.22 -12.88
CA VAL A 149 -9.57 -2.64 -13.81
C VAL A 149 -8.42 -3.60 -14.05
N ARG A 150 -7.77 -3.47 -15.21
CA ARG A 150 -6.46 -4.08 -15.47
C ARG A 150 -5.41 -3.00 -15.42
N LEU A 151 -4.45 -3.15 -14.51
CA LEU A 151 -3.29 -2.27 -14.41
C LEU A 151 -2.12 -2.84 -15.19
N GLN A 152 -1.23 -1.97 -15.65
CA GLN A 152 0.03 -2.40 -16.24
C GLN A 152 0.98 -2.83 -15.14
N LYS A 153 1.84 -3.82 -15.44
CA LYS A 153 2.90 -4.25 -14.52
C LYS A 153 3.87 -3.09 -14.28
N GLY A 154 4.17 -2.85 -13.00
CA GLY A 154 5.07 -1.82 -12.55
C GLY A 154 6.53 -2.10 -12.90
N THR A 155 7.27 -1.06 -13.27
CA THR A 155 8.72 -1.12 -13.49
C THR A 155 9.51 -0.27 -12.51
N HIS A 156 8.92 0.86 -12.08
CA HIS A 156 9.54 1.80 -11.15
C HIS A 156 8.50 2.40 -10.20
N ALA A 157 8.92 2.60 -8.95
CA ALA A 157 8.18 3.35 -7.94
C ALA A 157 9.12 4.28 -7.18
N GLN A 158 8.76 5.55 -7.10
CA GLN A 158 9.40 6.52 -6.22
C GLN A 158 8.55 6.72 -4.97
N LEU A 159 9.12 6.42 -3.81
CA LEU A 159 8.48 6.55 -2.50
C LEU A 159 9.13 7.70 -1.72
N LYS A 160 8.29 8.61 -1.21
CA LYS A 160 8.74 9.70 -0.35
C LYS A 160 8.52 9.32 1.11
N ALA A 161 9.62 9.13 1.86
CA ALA A 161 9.58 8.91 3.30
C ALA A 161 9.08 10.18 4.01
N LEU A 162 8.00 10.06 4.78
CA LEU A 162 7.40 11.17 5.52
C LEU A 162 7.95 11.27 6.95
N ASN A 163 8.44 10.17 7.53
CA ASN A 163 9.01 10.15 8.87
C ASN A 163 10.53 10.36 8.83
N PRO A 164 11.11 11.26 9.67
CA PRO A 164 12.55 11.45 9.78
C PRO A 164 13.30 10.16 10.19
N MET A 165 12.65 9.32 11.00
CA MET A 165 13.22 8.06 11.51
C MET A 165 13.52 7.04 10.41
N ALA A 166 12.92 7.19 9.21
CA ALA A 166 13.22 6.32 8.07
C ALA A 166 14.72 6.30 7.71
N ARG A 167 15.46 7.41 7.95
CA ARG A 167 16.91 7.48 7.71
C ARG A 167 17.74 6.60 8.64
N GLY A 168 17.21 6.26 9.82
CA GLY A 168 17.89 5.42 10.81
C GLY A 168 17.63 3.92 10.65
N VAL A 169 16.77 3.53 9.70
CA VAL A 169 16.46 2.12 9.43
C VAL A 169 17.53 1.53 8.51
N GLY A 170 18.31 0.58 9.02
CA GLY A 170 19.44 -0.01 8.30
C GLY A 170 19.06 -0.57 6.92
N ASP A 171 18.09 -1.50 6.87
CA ASP A 171 17.68 -2.18 5.64
C ASP A 171 16.29 -1.72 5.15
N LEU A 172 16.09 -0.41 5.03
CA LEU A 172 14.78 0.14 4.69
C LEU A 172 14.24 -0.37 3.33
N ARG A 173 15.11 -0.52 2.33
CA ARG A 173 14.73 -1.01 1.00
C ARG A 173 14.15 -2.42 1.07
N SER A 174 14.85 -3.32 1.77
CA SER A 174 14.42 -4.71 1.93
C SER A 174 13.11 -4.82 2.71
N LEU A 175 12.92 -3.97 3.73
CA LEU A 175 11.66 -3.87 4.46
C LEU A 175 10.50 -3.48 3.54
N LEU A 176 10.69 -2.43 2.74
CA LEU A 176 9.68 -1.96 1.79
C LEU A 176 9.35 -3.02 0.74
N GLU A 177 10.37 -3.65 0.16
CA GLU A 177 10.19 -4.70 -0.84
C GLU A 177 9.40 -5.88 -0.26
N ALA A 178 9.78 -6.36 0.93
CA ALA A 178 9.09 -7.44 1.61
C ALA A 178 7.63 -7.07 1.97
N TYR A 179 7.42 -5.85 2.45
CA TYR A 179 6.08 -5.35 2.78
C TYR A 179 5.20 -5.26 1.52
N MET A 180 5.69 -4.63 0.45
CA MET A 180 4.97 -4.48 -0.81
C MET A 180 4.63 -5.84 -1.42
N ARG A 181 5.58 -6.78 -1.44
CA ARG A 181 5.39 -8.13 -1.98
C ARG A 181 4.33 -8.94 -1.21
N THR A 182 4.24 -8.74 0.11
CA THR A 182 3.38 -9.57 0.97
C THR A 182 2.03 -8.94 1.30
N LYS A 183 1.90 -7.62 1.25
CA LYS A 183 0.72 -6.88 1.73
C LYS A 183 -0.02 -6.11 0.65
N LEU A 184 0.62 -5.81 -0.47
CA LEU A 184 0.06 -4.97 -1.53
C LEU A 184 -0.01 -5.72 -2.86
N THR A 185 -0.85 -5.24 -3.76
CA THR A 185 -1.03 -5.78 -5.11
C THR A 185 -1.09 -4.69 -6.16
N ALA A 186 -1.57 -3.51 -5.78
CA ALA A 186 -1.44 -2.32 -6.60
C ALA A 186 -0.74 -1.19 -5.82
N LEU A 187 -0.18 -0.25 -6.59
CA LEU A 187 0.17 1.07 -6.08
C LEU A 187 -0.56 2.13 -6.91
N THR A 188 -0.93 3.21 -6.25
CA THR A 188 -1.50 4.42 -6.86
C THR A 188 -0.62 5.60 -6.46
N VAL A 189 -0.22 6.41 -7.45
CA VAL A 189 0.48 7.68 -7.19
C VAL A 189 -0.29 8.44 -6.14
N GLY A 190 0.45 9.04 -5.21
CA GLY A 190 0.11 9.91 -4.09
C GLY A 190 -0.77 9.32 -2.99
N GLU A 191 -1.00 8.01 -2.97
CA GLU A 191 -1.48 7.36 -1.75
C GLU A 191 -0.37 7.34 -0.67
N THR A 192 -0.76 7.21 0.60
CA THR A 192 0.18 7.04 1.73
C THR A 192 0.17 5.61 2.25
N LEU A 193 1.33 4.95 2.18
CA LEU A 193 1.55 3.60 2.68
C LEU A 193 2.01 3.65 4.14
N LEU A 194 1.48 2.74 4.97
CA LEU A 194 1.86 2.57 6.37
C LEU A 194 2.62 1.26 6.56
N VAL A 195 3.92 1.35 6.82
CA VAL A 195 4.85 0.22 6.85
C VAL A 195 5.28 -0.05 8.28
N PRO A 196 4.83 -1.15 8.90
CA PRO A 196 5.21 -1.47 10.27
C PRO A 196 6.68 -1.88 10.34
N ILE A 197 7.36 -1.51 11.43
CA ILE A 197 8.72 -2.00 11.74
C ILE A 197 8.63 -2.88 12.99
N ASN A 198 9.32 -4.02 12.95
CA ASN A 198 9.45 -4.89 14.11
C ASN A 198 10.06 -4.14 15.30
N GLY A 199 9.38 -4.17 16.46
CA GLY A 199 9.87 -3.53 17.69
C GLY A 199 9.62 -2.02 17.78
N VAL A 200 8.98 -1.41 16.78
CA VAL A 200 8.55 -0.01 16.81
C VAL A 200 7.02 0.04 16.87
N VAL A 201 6.48 0.89 17.75
CA VAL A 201 5.02 1.02 17.95
C VAL A 201 4.35 1.70 16.75
N GLU A 202 4.93 2.78 16.25
CA GLU A 202 4.38 3.57 15.15
C GLU A 202 4.93 3.10 13.79
N PRO A 203 4.09 2.88 12.78
CA PRO A 203 4.54 2.53 11.44
C PRO A 203 5.22 3.72 10.75
N LEU A 204 6.10 3.43 9.79
CA LEU A 204 6.61 4.46 8.88
C LEU A 204 5.59 4.77 7.80
N SER A 205 5.48 6.04 7.44
CA SER A 205 4.61 6.56 6.40
C SER A 205 5.41 6.91 5.15
N PHE A 206 4.97 6.41 4.00
CA PHE A 206 5.57 6.68 2.70
C PHE A 206 4.50 7.17 1.73
N SER A 207 4.70 8.34 1.13
CA SER A 207 3.83 8.79 0.04
C SER A 207 4.36 8.27 -1.29
N VAL A 208 3.50 7.70 -2.13
CA VAL A 208 3.88 7.28 -3.48
C VAL A 208 4.05 8.53 -4.35
N ALA A 209 5.27 8.91 -4.69
CA ALA A 209 5.53 10.16 -5.41
C ALA A 209 5.33 10.02 -6.93
N ALA A 210 5.81 8.92 -7.51
CA ALA A 210 5.73 8.64 -8.94
C ALA A 210 5.77 7.13 -9.19
N LEU A 211 5.15 6.70 -10.30
CA LEU A 211 5.08 5.30 -10.72
C LEU A 211 5.27 5.21 -12.24
N GLU A 212 5.82 4.08 -12.71
CA GLU A 212 5.91 3.76 -14.13
C GLU A 212 5.32 2.38 -14.43
N PRO A 213 4.59 2.21 -15.56
CA PRO A 213 4.40 3.17 -16.67
C PRO A 213 3.16 4.08 -16.54
N SER A 214 2.44 4.05 -15.41
CA SER A 214 1.16 4.73 -15.23
C SER A 214 0.99 5.19 -13.77
N ASP A 215 0.04 6.08 -13.51
CA ASP A 215 -0.29 6.58 -12.16
C ASP A 215 -0.88 5.51 -11.23
N ALA A 216 -1.19 4.33 -11.76
CA ALA A 216 -1.54 3.15 -11.00
C ALA A 216 -0.97 1.91 -11.69
N ILE A 217 -0.34 1.03 -10.91
CA ILE A 217 0.40 -0.14 -11.40
C ILE A 217 0.04 -1.40 -10.61
N ASP A 218 0.16 -2.55 -11.25
CA ASP A 218 0.17 -3.87 -10.61
C ASP A 218 1.62 -4.22 -10.24
N ILE A 219 1.85 -4.57 -8.97
CA ILE A 219 3.18 -4.88 -8.42
C ILE A 219 3.38 -6.38 -8.12
N VAL A 220 2.40 -7.22 -8.47
CA VAL A 220 2.48 -8.67 -8.23
C VAL A 220 3.38 -9.31 -9.28
N ASP A 221 4.31 -10.15 -8.84
CA ASP A 221 5.26 -10.87 -9.70
C ASP A 221 6.05 -9.94 -10.64
N THR A 222 6.40 -8.75 -10.15
CA THR A 222 7.22 -7.76 -10.88
C THR A 222 8.57 -7.56 -10.22
N ASP A 223 9.59 -7.31 -11.03
CA ASP A 223 10.89 -6.79 -10.59
C ASP A 223 10.81 -5.25 -10.45
N LEU A 224 10.03 -4.78 -9.47
CA LEU A 224 9.80 -3.36 -9.27
C LEU A 224 11.05 -2.68 -8.68
N SER A 225 11.60 -1.70 -9.40
CA SER A 225 12.66 -0.85 -8.86
C SER A 225 12.08 0.24 -7.94
N VAL A 226 12.60 0.35 -6.72
CA VAL A 226 12.11 1.30 -5.71
C VAL A 226 13.18 2.33 -5.38
N ASP A 227 12.84 3.62 -5.54
CA ASP A 227 13.66 4.75 -5.13
C ASP A 227 13.05 5.45 -3.93
N ILE A 228 13.87 5.73 -2.91
CA ILE A 228 13.41 6.35 -1.67
C ILE A 228 13.92 7.79 -1.63
N VAL A 229 12.99 8.74 -1.64
CA VAL A 229 13.26 10.16 -1.43
C VAL A 229 12.90 10.48 0.01
N TYR A 230 13.79 11.14 0.74
CA TYR A 230 13.47 11.62 2.07
C TYR A 230 12.85 13.01 1.93
N ALA A 231 11.77 13.29 2.66
CA ALA A 231 11.36 14.67 2.82
C ALA A 231 12.56 15.46 3.38
N ASP A 232 13.04 16.45 2.62
CA ASP A 232 14.04 17.37 3.14
C ASP A 232 13.44 18.01 4.39
N SER A 233 13.99 17.67 5.55
CA SER A 233 14.18 18.69 6.56
C SER A 233 14.86 19.84 5.82
N GLY A 234 14.21 21.00 5.72
CA GLY A 234 14.79 22.20 5.11
C GLY A 234 16.24 22.42 5.58
N PRO A 235 17.02 23.24 4.85
CA PRO A 235 18.48 23.30 5.00
C PRO A 235 18.84 23.29 6.49
N ILE A 236 19.60 22.27 6.89
CA ILE A 236 20.33 22.32 8.15
C ILE A 236 21.10 23.63 8.03
N LEU A 237 20.79 24.61 8.91
CA LEU A 237 21.61 25.79 9.03
C LEU A 237 22.97 25.26 9.46
N ASP A 238 23.85 25.11 8.47
CA ASP A 238 25.24 24.80 8.67
C ASP A 238 25.80 26.04 9.37
N HIS A 239 25.80 26.05 10.70
CA HIS A 239 26.53 27.03 11.50
C HIS A 239 28.05 26.75 11.43
N SER A 240 28.54 26.36 10.25
CA SER A 240 29.95 26.32 9.89
C SER A 240 30.35 27.67 9.28
N ALA A 241 30.04 28.77 9.97
CA ALA A 241 30.57 30.09 9.63
C ALA A 241 30.45 31.07 10.82
N VAL A 242 31.22 30.85 11.87
CA VAL A 242 31.64 31.96 12.74
C VAL A 242 33.17 31.97 12.77
N ASN A 243 33.71 32.93 12.03
CA ASN A 243 35.14 33.25 12.00
C ASN A 243 35.65 33.70 13.37
N HIS A 244 36.86 33.25 13.67
CA HIS A 244 37.92 33.87 14.47
C HIS A 244 37.53 34.91 15.51
N ASN A 245 37.70 34.55 16.79
CA ASN A 245 38.42 35.42 17.71
C ASN A 245 39.29 34.59 18.66
N SER A 246 40.55 35.00 18.72
CA SER A 246 41.62 34.46 19.54
C SER A 246 41.33 34.63 21.02
N ALA A 247 41.44 33.55 21.80
CA ALA A 247 41.81 33.61 23.20
C ALA A 247 42.46 32.29 23.62
N SER A 248 43.74 32.37 23.98
CA SER A 248 44.44 31.33 24.75
C SER A 248 43.76 31.11 26.09
N GLY A 249 43.66 29.86 26.54
CA GLY A 249 43.34 29.53 27.93
C GLY A 249 42.52 28.27 28.09
N SER A 250 43.21 27.18 28.43
CA SER A 250 42.86 26.11 29.39
C SER A 250 41.38 25.75 29.70
N GLU A 251 41.20 24.42 29.81
CA GLU A 251 40.17 23.66 30.56
C GLU A 251 38.89 23.24 29.81
N LEU A 252 38.78 21.90 29.65
CA LEU A 252 37.52 21.19 29.58
C LEU A 252 36.73 21.48 30.87
N VAL A 253 35.58 22.15 30.80
CA VAL A 253 34.53 21.98 31.81
C VAL A 253 33.15 21.96 31.16
N SER A 254 32.41 20.93 31.55
CA SER A 254 31.06 20.52 31.19
C SER A 254 29.95 21.54 31.44
N GLY A 255 28.96 21.55 30.55
CA GLY A 255 27.64 22.12 30.80
C GLY A 255 27.11 22.95 29.64
N VAL A 256 26.47 22.30 28.66
CA VAL A 256 25.73 23.02 27.61
C VAL A 256 24.29 23.16 28.07
N SER A 257 23.86 24.39 28.34
CA SER A 257 22.45 24.72 28.59
C SER A 257 21.75 25.05 27.26
N ILE A 258 20.66 24.35 26.95
CA ILE A 258 19.84 24.59 25.76
C ILE A 258 18.45 25.03 26.22
N ASP A 259 18.08 26.28 25.93
CA ASP A 259 16.75 26.80 26.23
C ASP A 259 15.79 26.55 25.06
N ILE A 260 14.71 25.83 25.33
CA ILE A 260 13.65 25.54 24.36
C ILE A 260 12.36 26.21 24.84
N THR A 261 11.88 27.20 24.09
CA THR A 261 10.60 27.86 24.37
C THR A 261 9.50 27.24 23.53
N VAL A 262 8.44 26.73 24.18
CA VAL A 262 7.29 26.09 23.51
C VAL A 262 6.03 26.89 23.77
N SER A 263 5.29 27.26 22.72
CA SER A 263 3.99 27.95 22.84
C SER A 263 2.89 27.00 23.32
N LYS A 264 2.02 27.48 24.22
CA LYS A 264 0.97 26.72 24.94
C LYS A 264 0.01 25.87 24.09
N GLU A 265 -0.07 26.07 22.78
CA GLU A 265 -1.03 25.37 21.91
C GLU A 265 -0.46 24.20 21.09
N GLN A 266 0.84 23.89 21.16
CA GLN A 266 1.47 22.98 20.19
C GLN A 266 2.33 21.82 20.73
N ALA A 267 2.29 21.48 22.02
CA ALA A 267 3.05 20.31 22.49
C ALA A 267 2.23 19.35 23.35
N ARG A 268 2.17 18.08 22.92
CA ARG A 268 1.74 16.95 23.74
C ARG A 268 2.91 16.08 24.22
N SER A 269 4.07 16.13 23.56
CA SER A 269 5.33 15.53 24.00
C SER A 269 6.53 16.06 23.19
N PHE A 270 7.75 15.95 23.72
CA PHE A 270 9.00 16.18 22.99
C PHE A 270 10.00 15.08 23.32
N LEU A 271 10.89 14.76 22.37
CA LEU A 271 11.94 13.75 22.51
C LEU A 271 13.30 14.43 22.36
N LEU A 272 14.12 14.37 23.40
CA LEU A 272 15.50 14.88 23.38
C LEU A 272 16.46 13.71 23.16
N HIS A 273 17.24 13.75 22.10
CA HIS A 273 18.26 12.73 21.83
C HIS A 273 19.63 13.28 22.24
N VAL A 274 20.19 12.76 23.33
CA VAL A 274 21.54 13.15 23.79
C VAL A 274 22.53 12.05 23.38
N PRO A 275 23.48 12.32 22.46
CA PRO A 275 24.51 11.36 22.10
C PRO A 275 25.47 11.20 23.28
N ALA A 276 25.37 10.08 23.99
CA ALA A 276 26.24 9.78 25.13
C ALA A 276 27.53 9.11 24.65
N GLU A 277 28.59 9.88 24.41
CA GLU A 277 29.96 9.35 24.28
C GLU A 277 30.73 9.32 25.62
N ALA A 278 30.09 9.68 26.74
CA ALA A 278 30.69 9.61 28.07
C ALA A 278 29.74 8.95 29.08
N ASN A 279 30.32 8.20 30.01
CA ASN A 279 29.72 7.14 30.83
C ASN A 279 28.59 7.53 31.83
N SER A 280 28.04 8.73 31.76
CA SER A 280 26.85 9.14 32.51
C SER A 280 26.43 10.53 32.05
N VAL A 281 25.20 10.68 31.57
CA VAL A 281 24.59 11.97 31.24
C VAL A 281 23.42 12.19 32.20
N ASP A 282 23.52 13.19 33.06
CA ASP A 282 22.41 13.64 33.90
C ASP A 282 21.62 14.72 33.16
N VAL A 283 20.34 14.44 32.88
CA VAL A 283 19.42 15.39 32.24
C VAL A 283 18.53 16.00 33.31
N ILE A 284 18.65 17.30 33.53
CA ILE A 284 17.80 18.06 34.46
C ILE A 284 16.77 18.84 33.65
N LEU A 285 15.49 18.63 33.96
CA LEU A 285 14.37 19.32 33.33
C LEU A 285 13.74 20.27 34.34
N ASP A 286 14.05 21.57 34.23
CA ASP A 286 13.39 22.60 35.03
C ASP A 286 12.24 23.21 34.22
N CYS A 287 11.02 23.12 34.76
CA CYS A 287 9.83 23.75 34.18
C CYS A 287 9.67 25.13 34.82
N VAL A 288 9.88 26.19 34.04
CA VAL A 288 9.63 27.57 34.47
C VAL A 288 8.27 27.99 33.92
N THR A 289 7.30 28.19 34.81
CA THR A 289 5.92 28.63 34.47
C THR A 289 5.78 30.14 34.40
#